data_AF-A0A959XIF3-F1
#
_entry.id   AF-A0A959XIF3-F1
#
_cell.length_a   1.000
_cell.length_b   1.000
_cell.length_c   1.000
_cell.angle_alpha   90.00
_cell.angle_beta   90.00
_cell.angle_gamma   90.00
#
_symmetry.space_group_name_H-M   'P 1'
#
loop_
_entity.id
_entity.type
_entity.pdbx_description
1 polymer ?
#
loop_
_entity_poly.entity_id
_entity_poly.type
_entity_poly.pdbx_seq_one_letter_code
_entity_poly.pdbx_strand_id
1 'polypeptide(L)'
;AKAAGLAVLLAAVNPKNLLLCVSGGAAIATAAAGDGSAAVVAAAVFAVVATVGVAAPVVVYLTAGDRAEEVLAELKTWMVQHNAVIMAVLLLVIGAKLVGDGISVL
;
A
#
# COMPACT_ATOMS: atom_id res chain seq x y z
N ALA A 1 -18.83 3.52 -7.47
CA ALA A 1 -19.36 3.04 -6.18
C ALA A 1 -18.80 1.67 -5.77
N LYS A 2 -18.99 0.60 -6.56
CA LYS A 2 -18.56 -0.77 -6.18
C LYS A 2 -17.04 -0.92 -5.94
N ALA A 3 -16.21 -0.36 -6.82
CA ALA A 3 -14.75 -0.40 -6.67
C ALA A 3 -14.26 0.34 -5.41
N ALA A 4 -14.83 1.51 -5.10
CA ALA A 4 -14.52 2.26 -3.89
C ALA A 4 -14.91 1.49 -2.62
N GLY A 5 -16.09 0.85 -2.61
CA GLY A 5 -16.51 -0.02 -1.50
C GLY A 5 -15.58 -1.21 -1.29
N LEU A 6 -15.17 -1.88 -2.37
CA LEU A 6 -14.18 -2.96 -2.33
C LEU A 6 -12.83 -2.48 -1.83
N ALA A 7 -12.37 -1.30 -2.25
CA ALA A 7 -11.13 -0.72 -1.77
C ALA A 7 -11.17 -0.47 -0.25
N VAL A 8 -12.26 0.12 0.25
CA VAL A 8 -12.43 0.36 1.70
C VAL A 8 -12.48 -0.96 2.47
N LEU A 9 -13.26 -1.94 1.99
CA LEU A 9 -13.36 -3.25 2.64
C LEU A 9 -12.02 -3.98 2.65
N LEU A 10 -11.32 -4.05 1.51
CA LEU A 10 -10.02 -4.70 1.42
C LEU A 10 -8.97 -3.99 2.27
N ALA A 11 -9.01 -2.65 2.35
CA ALA A 11 -8.09 -1.89 3.20
C ALA A 11 -8.35 -2.12 4.69
N ALA A 12 -9.62 -2.22 5.10
CA ALA A 12 -10.00 -2.44 6.50
C ALA A 12 -9.79 -3.89 6.95
N VAL A 13 -10.04 -4.87 6.08
CA VAL A 13 -9.92 -6.31 6.39
C VAL A 13 -8.47 -6.79 6.33
N ASN A 14 -7.59 -6.13 5.55
CA ASN A 14 -6.17 -6.46 5.53
C ASN A 14 -5.40 -5.69 6.62
N PRO A 15 -5.03 -6.33 7.74
CA PRO A 15 -4.40 -5.64 8.87
C PRO A 15 -3.10 -4.94 8.47
N LYS A 16 -2.33 -5.54 7.54
CA LYS A 16 -1.10 -4.93 7.02
C LYS A 16 -1.37 -3.57 6.36
N ASN A 17 -2.42 -3.48 5.54
CA ASN A 17 -2.74 -2.26 4.81
C ASN A 17 -3.33 -1.21 5.75
N LEU A 18 -4.20 -1.62 6.68
CA LEU A 18 -4.78 -0.73 7.68
C LEU A 18 -3.68 -0.06 8.53
N LEU A 19 -2.73 -0.84 9.04
CA LEU A 19 -1.61 -0.31 9.83
C LEU A 19 -0.74 0.69 9.04
N LEU A 20 -0.47 0.41 7.77
CA LEU A 20 0.27 1.30 6.87
C LEU A 20 -0.50 2.61 6.60
N CYS A 21 -1.80 2.54 6.32
CA CYS A 21 -2.62 3.72 6.08
C CYS A 21 -2.78 4.58 7.34
N VAL A 22 -2.98 3.97 8.52
CA VAL A 22 -3.10 4.69 9.79
C VAL A 22 -1.78 5.37 10.15
N SER A 23 -0.65 4.68 10.04
CA SER A 23 0.66 5.28 10.34
C SER A 23 1.01 6.43 9.38
N GLY A 24 0.78 6.26 8.07
CA GLY A 24 0.96 7.33 7.09
C GLY A 24 0.03 8.52 7.34
N GLY A 25 -1.24 8.26 7.62
CA GLY A 25 -2.23 9.29 7.94
C GLY A 25 -1.90 10.06 9.22
N ALA A 26 -1.43 9.36 10.26
CA ALA A 26 -0.99 9.99 11.51
C ALA A 26 0.23 10.89 11.29
N ALA A 27 1.21 10.45 10.49
CA ALA A 27 2.37 11.26 10.14
C ALA A 27 2.00 12.53 9.34
N ILE A 28 1.01 12.43 8.44
CA ILE A 28 0.50 13.60 7.72
C ILE A 28 -0.23 14.55 8.68
N ALA A 29 -1.06 14.01 9.58
CA ALA A 29 -1.83 14.81 10.54
C ALA A 29 -0.92 15.59 11.50
N THR A 30 0.21 15.01 11.93
CA THR A 30 1.18 15.71 12.79
C THR A 30 2.00 16.72 12.00
N ALA A 31 2.44 16.40 10.79
CA ALA A 31 3.28 17.28 9.98
C ALA A 31 2.52 18.49 9.39
N ALA A 32 1.24 18.34 9.08
CA ALA A 32 0.38 19.40 8.51
C ALA A 32 -0.59 20.00 9.54
N ALA A 33 -0.26 19.92 10.84
CA ALA A 33 -1.12 20.40 11.91
C ALA A 33 -1.43 21.91 11.74
N GLY A 34 -2.71 22.24 11.56
CA GLY A 34 -3.19 23.61 11.41
C GLY A 34 -3.29 24.13 9.97
N ASP A 35 -2.82 23.37 8.97
CA ASP A 35 -2.97 23.71 7.55
C ASP A 35 -3.70 22.60 6.80
N GLY A 36 -5.03 22.77 6.68
CA GLY A 36 -5.88 21.82 5.97
C GLY A 36 -5.55 21.69 4.48
N SER A 37 -4.97 22.71 3.85
CA SER A 37 -4.57 22.64 2.45
C SER A 37 -3.34 21.75 2.27
N ALA A 38 -2.33 21.92 3.13
CA ALA A 38 -1.14 21.08 3.16
C ALA A 38 -1.48 19.62 3.47
N ALA A 39 -2.42 19.37 4.40
CA ALA A 39 -2.89 18.02 4.73
C ALA A 39 -3.53 17.32 3.53
N VAL A 40 -4.38 18.03 2.77
CA VAL A 40 -5.03 17.48 1.56
C VAL A 40 -3.99 17.17 0.48
N VAL A 41 -3.04 18.06 0.25
CA VAL A 41 -1.96 17.84 -0.73
C VAL A 41 -1.09 16.64 -0.32
N ALA A 42 -0.68 16.55 0.94
CA ALA A 42 0.11 15.43 1.46
C ALA A 42 -0.65 14.10 1.35
N ALA A 43 -1.96 14.08 1.66
CA ALA A 43 -2.79 12.89 1.50
C ALA A 43 -2.93 12.47 0.02
N ALA A 44 -3.07 13.43 -0.90
CA ALA A 44 -3.12 13.16 -2.32
C ALA A 44 -1.81 12.56 -2.83
N VAL A 45 -0.66 13.12 -2.44
CA VAL A 45 0.67 12.59 -2.79
C VAL A 45 0.86 11.18 -2.20
N PHE A 46 0.49 10.98 -0.93
CA PHE A 46 0.54 9.66 -0.30
C PHE A 46 -0.30 8.63 -1.07
N ALA A 47 -1.52 8.98 -1.48
CA ALA A 47 -2.38 8.09 -2.26
C ALA A 47 -1.78 7.76 -3.63
N VAL A 48 -1.22 8.75 -4.33
CA VAL A 48 -0.53 8.52 -5.62
C VAL A 48 0.62 7.55 -5.43
N VAL A 49 1.50 7.77 -4.45
CA VAL A 49 2.63 6.88 -4.17
C VAL A 49 2.16 5.49 -3.78
N ALA A 50 1.15 5.37 -2.92
CA ALA A 50 0.60 4.10 -2.47
C ALA A 50 -0.01 3.28 -3.63
N THR A 51 -0.52 3.94 -4.67
CA THR A 51 -1.13 3.25 -5.82
C THR A 51 -0.14 2.75 -6.86
N VAL A 52 1.10 3.26 -6.88
CA VAL A 52 2.13 2.88 -7.88
C VAL A 52 2.35 1.36 -7.92
N GLY A 53 2.39 0.71 -6.75
CA GLY A 53 2.63 -0.74 -6.67
C GLY A 53 1.52 -1.58 -7.33
N VAL A 54 0.28 -1.11 -7.27
CA VAL A 54 -0.88 -1.78 -7.90
C VAL A 54 -1.05 -1.33 -9.36
N ALA A 55 -0.55 -0.14 -9.71
CA ALA A 55 -0.57 0.36 -11.08
C ALA A 55 0.33 -0.48 -12.01
N ALA A 56 1.44 -1.02 -11.52
CA ALA A 56 2.36 -1.84 -12.31
C ALA A 56 1.68 -3.02 -13.05
N PRO A 57 0.97 -3.96 -12.38
CA PRO A 57 0.27 -5.05 -13.07
C PRO A 57 -0.86 -4.55 -13.97
N VAL A 58 -1.51 -3.43 -13.64
CA VAL A 58 -2.52 -2.81 -14.50
C VAL A 58 -1.90 -2.30 -15.81
N VAL A 59 -0.74 -1.65 -15.74
CA VAL A 59 -0.01 -1.18 -16.93
C VAL A 59 0.44 -2.36 -17.79
N VAL A 60 0.94 -3.44 -17.18
CA VAL A 60 1.30 -4.67 -17.90
C VAL A 60 0.07 -5.24 -18.62
N TYR A 61 -1.07 -5.32 -17.94
CA TYR A 61 -2.32 -5.78 -18.54
C TYR A 61 -2.73 -4.96 -19.76
N LEU A 62 -2.61 -3.62 -19.69
CA LEU A 62 -3.00 -2.73 -20.77
C LEU A 62 -2.02 -2.72 -21.96
N THR A 63 -0.74 -3.03 -21.73
CA THR A 63 0.32 -2.90 -22.76
C THR A 63 0.68 -4.23 -23.43
N ALA A 64 0.56 -5.36 -22.74
CA ALA A 64 1.03 -6.65 -23.25
C ALA A 64 -0.05 -7.47 -24.02
N GLY A 65 -1.30 -6.99 -24.09
CA GLY A 65 -2.38 -7.63 -24.85
C GLY A 65 -2.58 -9.09 -24.45
N ASP A 66 -2.62 -10.01 -25.43
CA ASP A 66 -2.85 -11.44 -25.19
C ASP A 66 -1.75 -12.12 -24.34
N ARG A 67 -0.53 -11.57 -24.31
CA ARG A 67 0.59 -12.11 -23.49
C ARG A 67 0.52 -11.64 -22.04
N ALA A 68 -0.33 -10.67 -21.72
CA ALA A 68 -0.50 -10.20 -20.35
C ALA A 68 -1.01 -11.30 -19.43
N GLU A 69 -1.91 -12.16 -19.92
CA GLU A 69 -2.52 -13.22 -19.12
C GLU A 69 -1.48 -14.24 -18.66
N GLU A 70 -0.58 -14.67 -19.55
CA GLU A 70 0.49 -15.61 -19.25
C GLU A 70 1.49 -15.01 -18.25
N VAL A 71 1.94 -13.78 -18.48
CA VAL A 71 2.89 -13.08 -17.59
C VAL A 71 2.30 -12.83 -16.20
N LEU A 72 1.04 -12.39 -16.11
CA LEU A 72 0.38 -12.17 -14.81
C LEU A 72 0.09 -13.51 -14.11
N ALA A 73 -0.22 -14.58 -14.84
CA ALA A 73 -0.45 -15.90 -14.26
C ALA A 73 0.83 -16.48 -13.66
N GLU A 74 1.97 -16.36 -14.34
CA GLU A 74 3.27 -16.78 -13.83
C GLU A 74 3.67 -15.96 -12.60
N LEU A 75 3.55 -14.63 -12.67
CA LEU A 75 3.80 -13.74 -11.54
C LEU A 75 2.93 -14.09 -10.33
N LYS A 76 1.63 -14.30 -10.54
CA LYS A 76 0.70 -14.69 -9.49
C LYS A 76 1.12 -16.03 -8.87
N THR A 77 1.50 -17.00 -9.68
CA THR A 77 1.92 -18.33 -9.21
C THR A 77 3.15 -18.22 -8.32
N TRP A 78 4.16 -17.47 -8.75
CA TRP A 78 5.35 -17.18 -7.96
C TRP A 78 5.02 -16.48 -6.64
N MET A 79 4.18 -15.44 -6.69
CA MET A 79 3.75 -14.70 -5.50
C MET A 79 3.00 -15.58 -4.50
N VAL A 80 2.13 -16.47 -4.98
CA VAL A 80 1.40 -17.41 -4.13
C VAL A 80 2.34 -18.44 -3.51
N GLN A 81 3.28 -18.98 -4.29
CA GLN A 81 4.28 -19.94 -3.82
C GLN A 81 5.20 -19.34 -2.74
N HIS A 82 5.61 -18.09 -2.91
CA HIS A 82 6.49 -17.39 -1.96
C HIS A 82 5.75 -16.50 -0.95
N ASN A 83 4.41 -16.60 -0.88
CA ASN A 83 3.58 -15.72 -0.07
C ASN A 83 4.01 -15.67 1.40
N ALA A 84 4.35 -16.83 1.98
CA ALA A 84 4.80 -16.88 3.38
C ALA A 84 6.09 -16.09 3.62
N VAL A 85 7.07 -16.21 2.71
CA VAL A 85 8.34 -15.48 2.79
C VAL A 85 8.12 -13.98 2.59
N ILE A 86 7.34 -13.62 1.56
CA ILE A 86 6.99 -12.23 1.27
C ILE A 86 6.32 -11.59 2.49
N MET A 87 5.32 -12.25 3.07
CA MET A 87 4.61 -11.73 4.24
C MET A 87 5.49 -11.65 5.48
N ALA A 88 6.37 -12.62 5.72
CA ALA A 88 7.32 -12.57 6.84
C ALA A 88 8.25 -11.36 6.72
N VAL A 89 8.86 -11.15 5.54
CA VAL A 89 9.75 -10.01 5.30
C VAL A 89 8.99 -8.69 5.44
N LEU A 90 7.79 -8.59 4.86
CA LEU A 90 6.96 -7.39 4.95
C LEU A 90 6.59 -7.04 6.40
N LEU A 91 6.11 -8.02 7.17
CA LEU A 91 5.74 -7.80 8.57
C LEU A 91 6.95 -7.45 9.42
N LEU A 92 8.11 -8.06 9.17
CA LEU A 92 9.36 -7.74 9.85
C LEU A 92 9.79 -6.29 9.56
N VAL A 93 9.76 -5.86 8.30
CA VAL A 93 10.10 -4.48 7.91
C VAL A 93 9.12 -3.47 8.51
N ILE A 94 7.81 -3.75 8.44
CA ILE A 94 6.78 -2.87 9.02
C ILE A 94 6.95 -2.78 10.53
N GLY A 95 7.16 -3.92 11.21
CA GLY A 95 7.40 -3.96 12.65
C GLY A 95 8.63 -3.17 13.05
N ALA A 96 9.76 -3.37 12.37
CA ALA A 96 11.00 -2.62 12.63
C ALA A 96 10.80 -1.11 12.42
N LYS A 97 10.10 -0.70 11.36
CA LYS A 97 9.80 0.71 11.08
C LYS A 97 8.92 1.32 12.16
N LEU A 98 7.85 0.63 12.58
CA LEU A 98 6.96 1.10 13.64
C LEU A 98 7.68 1.25 14.98
N VAL A 99 8.57 0.31 15.32
CA VAL A 99 9.41 0.41 16.52
C VAL A 99 10.37 1.60 16.41
N GLY A 100 11.01 1.79 15.26
CA GLY A 100 11.90 2.92 15.00
C GLY A 100 11.20 4.27 15.14
N ASP A 101 10.02 4.42 14.54
CA ASP A 101 9.19 5.63 14.69
C ASP A 101 8.81 5.87 16.15
N GLY A 102 8.39 4.82 16.87
CA GLY A 102 8.00 4.92 18.27
C GLY A 102 9.15 5.36 19.18
N ILE A 103 10.36 4.85 18.94
CA ILE A 103 11.56 5.26 19.68
C ILE A 103 11.93 6.70 19.34
N SER A 104 11.82 7.13 18.08
CA SER A 104 12.16 8.50 17.66
C SER A 104 11.28 9.59 18.28
N VAL A 105 10.14 9.23 18.86
CA VAL A 105 9.20 10.15 19.50
C VAL A 105 9.51 10.34 21.00
N LEU A 106 10.30 9.45 21.62
CA LEU A 106 10.74 9.54 23.01
C LEU A 106 11.94 10.49 23.16
#